data_AF-A0A355RVK0-F1
#
_entry.id   AF-A0A355RVK0-F1
#
_cell.length_a   1.000
_cell.length_b   1.000
_cell.length_c   1.000
_cell.angle_alpha   90.00
_cell.angle_beta   90.00
_cell.angle_gamma   90.00
#
_symmetry.space_group_name_H-M   'P 1'
#
loop_
_entity.id
_entity.type
_entity.pdbx_description
1 polymer ?
#
loop_
_entity_poly.entity_id
_entity_poly.type
_entity_poly.pdbx_seq_one_letter_code
_entity_poly.pdbx_strand_id
1 'polypeptide(L)'
;MGNYGMVEEEACMSKGKNLIVLAAVFVLLLGAFIYVKNKPSAGSNTESEAKKIKLEVYDQNKIKKMMIASEKNTLELEKDGDTWKLKPDTNIKLDQTSVGSIATSFANLYADRIVDDNPGDIEQYGLGSGKYTA
;
A
#
# COMPACT_ATOMS: atom_id res chain seq x y z
N MET A 1 20.28 -17.83 60.22
CA MET A 1 19.20 -17.27 61.06
C MET A 1 19.44 -15.78 61.22
N GLY A 2 18.42 -14.95 60.96
CA GLY A 2 18.38 -13.57 61.45
C GLY A 2 18.83 -12.50 60.45
N ASN A 3 17.83 -11.88 59.83
CA ASN A 3 17.89 -10.69 59.01
C ASN A 3 17.63 -9.43 59.87
N TYR A 4 17.94 -8.27 59.30
CA TYR A 4 17.52 -6.89 59.60
C TYR A 4 18.39 -6.00 60.50
N GLY A 5 18.74 -4.87 59.90
CA GLY A 5 19.38 -3.69 60.47
C GLY A 5 20.03 -2.88 59.35
N MET A 6 19.23 -2.32 58.42
CA MET A 6 19.20 -0.88 58.13
C MET A 6 20.40 -0.08 58.66
N VAL A 7 21.04 0.72 57.80
CA VAL A 7 21.10 2.19 57.87
C VAL A 7 22.14 2.70 56.86
N GLU A 8 21.65 3.53 55.94
CA GLU A 8 22.31 4.66 55.24
C GLU A 8 23.66 4.46 54.55
N GLU A 9 23.64 4.60 53.22
CA GLU A 9 24.73 5.28 52.51
C GLU A 9 24.14 6.27 51.49
N GLU A 10 23.73 7.41 52.04
CA GLU A 10 24.09 8.75 51.56
C GLU A 10 24.45 8.87 50.06
N ALA A 11 23.45 9.02 49.20
CA ALA A 11 23.62 9.76 47.95
C ALA A 11 23.31 11.25 48.16
N CYS A 12 23.87 11.83 49.22
CA CYS A 12 23.95 13.28 49.38
C CYS A 12 25.00 13.81 48.39
N MET A 13 24.55 14.12 47.18
CA MET A 13 25.33 14.85 46.21
C MET A 13 24.54 16.11 45.91
N SER A 14 25.15 17.27 46.13
CA SER A 14 24.62 18.61 45.86
C SER A 14 24.20 18.74 44.39
N LYS A 15 23.03 18.19 44.04
CA LYS A 15 22.56 17.95 42.67
C LYS A 15 21.09 18.29 42.46
N GLY A 16 20.37 18.78 43.48
CA GLY A 16 18.95 19.14 43.36
C GLY A 16 18.72 20.19 42.27
N LYS A 17 19.58 21.21 42.18
CA LYS A 17 19.48 22.25 41.14
C LYS A 17 19.74 21.69 39.74
N ASN A 18 20.73 20.81 39.57
CA ASN A 18 21.07 20.21 38.27
C ASN A 18 20.03 19.18 37.82
N LEU A 19 19.40 18.45 38.75
CA LEU A 19 18.26 17.56 38.49
C LEU A 19 17.02 18.33 38.07
N ILE A 20 16.73 19.47 38.71
CA ILE A 20 15.63 20.36 38.33
C ILE A 20 15.88 20.95 36.93
N VAL A 21 17.10 21.40 36.64
CA VAL A 21 17.49 21.89 35.31
C VAL A 21 17.36 20.77 34.27
N LEU A 22 17.79 19.55 34.57
CA LEU A 22 17.67 18.40 33.66
C LEU A 22 16.21 18.03 33.40
N ALA A 23 15.35 18.03 34.43
CA ALA A 23 13.92 17.78 34.30
C ALA A 23 13.23 18.89 33.47
N ALA A 24 13.60 20.15 33.67
CA ALA A 24 13.09 21.28 32.90
C ALA A 24 13.49 21.18 31.42
N VAL A 25 14.75 20.82 31.14
CA VAL A 25 15.23 20.55 29.76
C VAL A 25 14.49 19.37 29.16
N PHE A 26 14.23 18.30 29.92
CA PHE A 26 13.50 17.14 29.44
C PHE A 26 12.04 17.49 29.08
N VAL A 27 11.36 18.30 29.89
CA VAL A 27 10.01 18.80 29.58
C VAL A 27 10.02 19.70 28.33
N LEU A 28 11.03 20.55 28.18
CA LEU A 28 11.21 21.36 26.97
C LEU A 28 11.44 20.50 25.72
N LEU A 29 12.25 19.45 25.83
CA LEU A 29 12.51 18.50 24.73
C LEU A 29 11.25 17.70 24.38
N LEU A 30 10.48 17.25 25.37
CA LEU A 30 9.20 16.59 25.14
C LEU A 30 8.17 17.53 24.52
N GLY A 31 8.09 18.79 24.99
CA GLY A 31 7.23 19.81 24.42
C GLY A 31 7.60 20.12 22.97
N ALA A 32 8.90 20.25 22.67
CA ALA A 32 9.39 20.43 21.30
C ALA A 32 9.12 19.19 20.43
N PHE A 33 9.31 17.97 20.97
CA PHE A 33 9.01 16.72 20.26
C PHE A 33 7.53 16.59 19.93
N ILE A 34 6.64 16.87 20.90
CA ILE A 34 5.19 16.91 20.69
C ILE A 34 4.83 18.02 19.71
N TYR A 35 5.44 19.20 19.79
CA TYR A 35 5.21 20.30 18.86
C TYR A 35 5.64 19.96 17.44
N VAL A 36 6.77 19.28 17.25
CA VAL A 36 7.21 18.78 15.94
C VAL A 36 6.27 17.70 15.41
N LYS A 37 5.81 16.77 16.26
CA LYS A 37 4.78 15.77 15.88
C LYS A 37 3.40 16.38 15.62
N ASN A 38 3.07 17.50 16.26
CA ASN A 38 1.78 18.18 16.19
C ASN A 38 1.81 19.40 15.24
N LYS A 39 2.91 19.62 14.51
CA LYS A 39 2.80 20.37 13.27
C LYS A 39 1.92 19.55 12.33
N PRO A 40 0.92 20.15 11.67
CA PRO A 40 0.31 19.51 10.52
C PRO A 40 1.45 19.25 9.53
N SER A 41 1.89 18.00 9.49
CA SER A 41 2.82 17.53 8.49
C SER A 41 2.10 17.69 7.16
N ALA A 42 2.47 18.70 6.39
CA ALA A 42 2.23 18.76 4.95
C ALA A 42 3.05 17.62 4.30
N GLY A 43 2.61 16.40 4.56
CA GLY A 43 3.39 15.18 4.47
C GLY A 43 2.78 14.09 5.35
N SER A 44 1.46 13.92 5.30
CA SER A 44 0.76 12.74 5.79
C SER A 44 1.08 11.56 4.87
N ASN A 45 2.20 10.87 5.11
CA ASN A 45 2.38 9.51 4.61
C ASN A 45 1.54 8.51 5.43
N THR A 46 0.30 8.88 5.77
CA THR A 46 -0.67 8.05 6.50
C THR A 46 -2.07 8.63 6.30
N GLU A 47 -2.51 8.78 5.04
CA GLU A 47 -3.93 8.90 4.67
C GLU A 47 -4.08 8.76 3.14
N SER A 48 -3.73 7.57 2.64
CA SER A 48 -4.27 7.05 1.37
C SER A 48 -4.65 5.57 1.53
N GLU A 49 -5.21 5.26 2.70
CA GLU A 49 -6.09 4.10 2.89
C GLU A 49 -7.55 4.57 3.09
N ALA A 50 -7.88 5.77 2.62
CA ALA A 50 -9.24 6.25 2.54
C ALA A 50 -9.98 5.49 1.42
N LYS A 51 -10.39 4.26 1.74
CA LYS A 51 -11.46 3.50 1.09
C LYS A 51 -11.28 3.39 -0.44
N LYS A 52 -10.23 2.71 -0.88
CA LYS A 52 -10.18 2.18 -2.26
C LYS A 52 -11.49 1.44 -2.54
N ILE A 53 -12.28 1.96 -3.46
CA ILE A 53 -13.56 1.38 -3.81
C ILE A 53 -13.23 0.15 -4.64
N LYS A 54 -13.40 -1.04 -4.04
CA LYS A 54 -13.25 -2.30 -4.76
C LYS A 54 -14.31 -2.32 -5.86
N LEU A 55 -13.88 -2.23 -7.10
CA LEU A 55 -14.80 -2.29 -8.23
C LEU A 55 -15.33 -3.72 -8.31
N GLU A 56 -14.43 -4.69 -8.49
CA GLU A 56 -14.76 -6.12 -8.49
C GLU A 56 -13.51 -6.93 -8.08
N VAL A 57 -13.69 -7.94 -7.22
CA VAL A 57 -12.63 -8.90 -6.88
C VAL A 57 -12.88 -10.15 -7.70
N TYR A 58 -12.10 -10.35 -8.75
CA TYR A 58 -12.12 -11.59 -9.51
C TYR A 58 -11.12 -12.58 -8.93
N ASP A 59 -11.46 -13.87 -8.98
CA ASP A 59 -10.50 -14.92 -8.64
C ASP A 59 -9.54 -15.09 -9.81
N GLN A 60 -8.28 -14.69 -9.62
CA GLN A 60 -7.23 -14.83 -10.63
C GLN A 60 -7.08 -16.28 -11.14
N ASN A 61 -7.43 -17.27 -10.32
CA ASN A 61 -7.34 -18.68 -10.71
C ASN A 61 -8.42 -19.08 -11.73
N LYS A 62 -9.49 -18.29 -11.84
CA LYS A 62 -10.56 -18.48 -12.82
C LYS A 62 -10.23 -17.85 -14.18
N ILE A 63 -9.15 -17.06 -14.27
CA ILE A 63 -8.72 -16.48 -15.56
C ILE A 63 -8.13 -17.60 -16.41
N LYS A 64 -8.79 -17.90 -17.53
CA LYS A 64 -8.38 -18.97 -18.47
C LYS A 64 -7.64 -18.46 -19.70
N LYS A 65 -7.99 -17.26 -20.16
CA LYS A 65 -7.48 -16.68 -21.41
C LYS A 65 -7.28 -15.18 -21.22
N MET A 66 -6.20 -14.65 -21.77
CA MET A 66 -5.91 -13.22 -21.85
C MET A 66 -5.51 -12.88 -23.29
N MET A 67 -6.00 -11.76 -23.81
CA MET A 67 -5.61 -11.25 -25.11
C MET A 67 -5.00 -9.88 -24.94
N ILE A 68 -3.77 -9.72 -25.40
CA ILE A 68 -3.03 -8.46 -25.36
C ILE A 68 -2.94 -7.96 -26.80
N ALA A 69 -3.76 -6.97 -27.12
CA ALA A 69 -3.74 -6.31 -28.42
C ALA A 69 -2.79 -5.10 -28.39
N SER A 70 -1.96 -4.99 -29.42
CA SER A 70 -1.14 -3.82 -29.75
C SER A 70 -1.40 -3.43 -31.20
N GLU A 71 -1.00 -2.22 -31.61
CA GLU A 71 -1.23 -1.72 -32.98
C GLU A 71 -0.73 -2.68 -34.09
N LYS A 72 0.29 -3.48 -33.77
CA LYS A 72 0.98 -4.35 -34.74
C LYS A 72 0.65 -5.83 -34.60
N ASN A 73 0.21 -6.28 -33.42
CA ASN A 73 0.01 -7.69 -33.12
C ASN A 73 -0.95 -7.89 -31.94
N THR A 74 -1.66 -9.01 -31.96
CA THR A 74 -2.42 -9.50 -30.81
C THR A 74 -1.77 -10.78 -30.30
N LEU A 75 -1.46 -10.80 -29.00
CA LEU A 75 -0.93 -11.97 -28.31
C LEU A 75 -2.07 -12.63 -27.54
N GLU A 76 -2.32 -13.90 -27.81
CA GLU A 76 -3.28 -14.69 -27.06
C GLU A 76 -2.53 -15.60 -26.08
N LEU A 77 -2.89 -15.51 -24.80
CA LEU A 77 -2.34 -16.33 -23.73
C LEU A 77 -3.45 -17.22 -23.16
N GLU A 78 -3.17 -18.50 -23.01
CA GLU A 78 -4.08 -19.49 -22.43
C GLU A 78 -3.41 -20.15 -21.22
N LYS A 79 -4.17 -20.35 -20.15
CA LYS A 79 -3.71 -21.00 -18.93
C LYS A 79 -3.96 -22.51 -19.04
N ASP A 80 -2.87 -23.27 -19.06
CA ASP A 80 -2.85 -24.73 -19.06
C ASP A 80 -2.36 -25.21 -17.69
N GLY A 81 -3.30 -25.67 -16.85
CA GLY A 81 -3.07 -25.93 -15.43
C GLY A 81 -2.63 -24.67 -14.69
N ASP A 82 -1.39 -24.66 -14.20
CA ASP A 82 -0.76 -23.53 -13.52
C ASP A 82 0.22 -22.75 -14.40
N THR A 83 0.29 -23.06 -15.71
CA THR A 83 1.24 -22.45 -16.65
C THR A 83 0.54 -21.70 -17.77
N TRP A 84 1.03 -20.51 -18.07
CA TRP A 84 0.60 -19.69 -19.21
C TRP A 84 1.38 -20.06 -20.46
N LYS A 85 0.65 -20.22 -21.57
CA LYS A 85 1.18 -20.52 -22.91
C LYS A 85 0.65 -19.54 -23.94
N LEU A 86 1.42 -19.30 -24.99
CA LEU A 86 0.94 -18.53 -26.16
C LEU A 86 0.08 -19.41 -27.06
N LYS A 87 -0.90 -18.78 -27.71
CA LYS A 87 -1.69 -19.38 -28.77
C LYS A 87 -1.59 -18.53 -30.04
N PRO A 88 -1.15 -19.09 -31.18
CA PRO A 88 -0.56 -20.44 -31.34
C PRO A 88 0.76 -20.59 -30.59
N ASP A 89 1.18 -21.82 -30.29
CA ASP A 89 2.47 -22.07 -29.63
C ASP A 89 3.61 -21.67 -30.57
N THR A 90 4.33 -20.60 -30.21
CA THR A 90 5.43 -20.06 -30.98
C THR A 90 6.80 -20.55 -30.49
N ASN A 91 6.86 -21.54 -29.59
CA ASN A 91 8.08 -21.99 -28.90
C ASN A 91 8.83 -20.85 -28.16
N ILE A 92 8.11 -19.77 -27.85
CA ILE A 92 8.61 -18.65 -27.06
C ILE A 92 8.38 -18.97 -25.60
N LYS A 93 9.45 -18.95 -24.81
CA LYS A 93 9.36 -19.13 -23.36
C LYS A 93 8.79 -17.87 -22.72
N LEU A 94 7.56 -17.95 -22.22
CA LEU A 94 6.93 -16.89 -21.44
C LEU A 94 7.51 -16.83 -20.02
N ASP A 95 7.72 -15.62 -19.52
CA ASP A 95 7.92 -15.39 -18.09
C ASP A 95 6.58 -15.51 -17.35
N GLN A 96 6.43 -16.63 -16.65
CA GLN A 96 5.23 -16.97 -15.89
C GLN A 96 4.92 -15.95 -14.79
N THR A 97 5.95 -15.33 -14.21
CA THR A 97 5.79 -14.33 -13.14
C THR A 97 5.18 -13.05 -13.70
N SER A 98 5.70 -12.61 -14.85
CA SER A 98 5.22 -11.42 -15.55
C SER A 98 3.77 -11.60 -16.01
N VAL A 99 3.45 -12.74 -16.64
CA VAL A 99 2.07 -13.04 -17.09
C VAL A 99 1.10 -13.17 -15.91
N GLY A 100 1.53 -13.86 -14.84
CA GLY A 100 0.76 -13.97 -13.61
C GLY A 100 0.46 -12.61 -12.98
N SER A 101 1.44 -11.70 -12.97
CA SER A 101 1.27 -10.35 -12.42
C SER A 101 0.23 -9.52 -13.19
N ILE A 102 0.14 -9.69 -14.52
CA ILE A 102 -0.91 -9.07 -15.34
C ILE A 102 -2.28 -9.61 -14.92
N ALA A 103 -2.43 -10.93 -14.81
CA ALA A 103 -3.66 -11.56 -14.38
C ALA A 103 -4.09 -11.11 -12.96
N THR A 104 -3.14 -11.02 -12.03
CA THR A 104 -3.39 -10.54 -10.66
C THR A 104 -3.79 -9.07 -10.64
N SER A 105 -3.17 -8.23 -11.46
CA SER A 105 -3.50 -6.80 -11.54
C SER A 105 -4.90 -6.58 -12.08
N PHE A 106 -5.30 -7.37 -13.09
CA PHE A 106 -6.66 -7.33 -13.63
C PHE A 106 -7.70 -7.86 -12.63
N ALA A 107 -7.36 -8.92 -11.89
CA ALA A 107 -8.23 -9.49 -10.87
C ALA A 107 -8.47 -8.56 -9.67
N ASN A 108 -7.54 -7.64 -9.42
CA ASN A 108 -7.52 -6.74 -8.27
C ASN A 108 -7.71 -5.29 -8.71
N LEU A 109 -8.89 -4.96 -9.22
CA LEU A 109 -9.20 -3.62 -9.69
C LEU A 109 -9.84 -2.77 -8.58
N TYR A 110 -9.23 -1.61 -8.32
CA TYR A 110 -9.68 -0.65 -7.33
C TYR A 110 -9.89 0.72 -7.97
N ALA A 111 -10.96 1.41 -7.60
CA ALA A 111 -11.14 2.82 -7.89
C ALA A 111 -10.59 3.67 -6.74
N ASP A 112 -9.74 4.63 -7.09
CA ASP A 112 -9.19 5.60 -6.14
C ASP A 112 -10.21 6.69 -5.80
N ARG A 113 -11.11 7.03 -6.73
CA ARG A 113 -12.20 7.99 -6.55
C ARG A 113 -13.32 7.78 -7.55
N ILE A 114 -14.53 8.18 -7.18
CA ILE A 114 -15.63 8.35 -8.13
C ILE A 114 -15.56 9.77 -8.70
N VAL A 115 -15.72 9.89 -10.02
CA VAL A 115 -15.69 11.18 -10.74
C VAL A 115 -17.11 11.70 -10.97
N ASP A 116 -18.05 10.80 -11.30
CA ASP A 116 -19.48 11.08 -11.45
C ASP A 116 -20.25 9.82 -11.03
N ASP A 117 -21.20 9.96 -10.11
CA ASP A 117 -22.02 8.85 -9.61
C ASP A 117 -23.09 8.41 -10.61
N ASN A 118 -23.52 9.29 -11.52
CA ASN A 118 -24.53 8.98 -12.54
C ASN A 118 -24.25 9.74 -13.84
N PRO A 119 -23.20 9.35 -14.58
CA PRO A 119 -22.80 10.03 -15.79
C PRO A 119 -23.88 9.89 -16.86
N GLY A 120 -24.43 11.04 -17.31
CA GLY A 120 -25.40 11.08 -18.40
C GLY A 120 -24.78 10.75 -19.76
N ASP A 121 -23.50 11.06 -19.94
CA ASP A 121 -22.71 10.73 -21.12
C ASP A 121 -21.36 10.15 -20.67
N ILE A 122 -21.07 8.90 -21.03
CA ILE A 122 -19.80 8.23 -20.70
C ILE A 122 -18.70 8.49 -21.75
N GLU A 123 -19.05 9.04 -22.91
CA GLU A 123 -18.11 9.37 -23.98
C GLU A 123 -17.21 10.54 -23.60
N GLN A 124 -17.70 11.48 -22.78
CA GLN A 124 -16.89 12.57 -22.25
C GLN A 124 -15.67 12.07 -21.42
N TYR A 125 -15.77 10.85 -20.89
CA TYR A 125 -14.68 10.18 -20.16
C TYR A 125 -13.88 9.22 -21.05
N GLY A 126 -14.15 9.17 -22.36
CA GLY A 126 -13.51 8.27 -23.31
C GLY A 126 -13.89 6.79 -23.13
N LEU A 127 -14.95 6.48 -22.36
CA LEU A 127 -15.37 5.11 -22.04
C LEU A 127 -16.45 4.56 -22.99
N GLY A 128 -17.06 5.40 -23.85
CA GLY A 128 -18.18 4.97 -24.71
C GLY A 128 -17.76 4.23 -25.99
N SER A 129 -16.54 4.42 -26.50
CA SER A 129 -16.05 3.62 -27.63
C SER A 129 -15.34 2.37 -27.10
N GLY A 130 -16.09 1.28 -26.90
CA GLY A 130 -15.57 -0.03 -26.51
C GLY A 130 -14.67 -0.65 -27.59
N LYS A 131 -13.48 -0.07 -27.82
CA LYS A 131 -12.53 -0.52 -28.85
C LYS A 131 -11.99 -1.93 -28.63
N TYR A 132 -12.31 -2.54 -27.49
CA TYR A 132 -11.99 -3.91 -27.15
C TYR A 132 -13.25 -4.57 -26.59
N THR A 133 -14.14 -5.00 -27.49
CA THR A 133 -15.22 -5.94 -27.16
C THR A 133 -14.62 -7.32 -26.91
N ALA A 134 -15.13 -8.00 -25.88
CA ALA A 134 -14.76 -9.37 -25.49
C ALA A 134 -15.12 -10.42 -26.55
#